data_AF-A0A1H8S672-F1
#
_entry.id   AF-A0A1H8S672-F1
#
_cell.length_a   1.000
_cell.length_b   1.000
_cell.length_c   1.000
_cell.angle_alpha   90.00
_cell.angle_beta   90.00
_cell.angle_gamma   90.00
#
_symmetry.space_group_name_H-M   'P 1'
#
loop_
_entity.id
_entity.type
_entity.pdbx_description
1 polymer ?
#
loop_
_entity_poly.entity_id
_entity_poly.type
_entity_poly.pdbx_seq_one_letter_code
_entity_poly.pdbx_strand_id
1 'polypeptide(L)'
;MVKHTLWFYLAILVFLTACTNNSSSGNGQEGNYDSTKKMVTDILKSEDGKKAIVEVLGDESTQQMYVINDQLVRQAVEQSLTAEEGKGFWSNMFTDTEFVTAFSEAMIAQHEDVLTRLMSDSAYQEKMLELFNNPEVHDQIRGQLKSQQFKTHLEETIQETLASPLFEAKVSEIIIRNAQTLLEEKDTQSEQTDGGTDDEENE
;
A
#
# COMPACT_ATOMS: atom_id res chain seq x y z
N MET A 1 98.77 -25.45 21.72
CA MET A 1 97.55 -26.01 21.07
C MET A 1 96.62 -24.98 20.42
N VAL A 2 96.77 -23.66 20.66
CA VAL A 2 95.84 -22.64 20.09
C VAL A 2 96.22 -22.18 18.66
N LYS A 3 97.49 -22.30 18.27
CA LYS A 3 97.97 -21.89 16.93
C LYS A 3 97.48 -22.79 15.79
N HIS A 4 97.32 -24.09 16.02
CA HIS A 4 96.83 -25.03 15.00
C HIS A 4 95.32 -24.93 14.80
N THR A 5 94.56 -24.65 15.86
CA THR A 5 93.10 -24.40 15.78
C THR A 5 92.78 -23.11 15.04
N LEU A 6 93.62 -22.08 15.17
CA LEU A 6 93.46 -20.81 14.44
C LEU A 6 93.78 -20.94 12.93
N TRP A 7 94.76 -21.77 12.57
CA TRP A 7 95.09 -22.04 11.16
C TRP A 7 94.01 -22.91 10.48
N PHE A 8 93.39 -23.84 11.23
CA PHE A 8 92.26 -24.65 10.75
C PHE A 8 91.00 -23.81 10.53
N TYR A 9 90.73 -22.82 11.40
CA TYR A 9 89.58 -21.91 11.26
C TYR A 9 89.74 -20.93 10.08
N LEU A 10 90.97 -20.52 9.77
CA LEU A 10 91.28 -19.69 8.60
C LEU A 10 91.11 -20.45 7.28
N ALA A 11 91.42 -21.75 7.24
CA ALA A 11 91.24 -22.59 6.06
C ALA A 11 89.75 -22.85 5.73
N ILE A 12 88.89 -22.96 6.76
CA ILE A 12 87.44 -23.12 6.59
C ILE A 12 86.76 -21.86 6.04
N LEU A 13 87.26 -20.67 6.37
CA LEU A 13 86.71 -19.40 5.88
C LEU A 13 86.94 -19.20 4.37
N VAL A 14 88.04 -19.74 3.82
CA VAL A 14 88.39 -19.64 2.38
C VAL A 14 87.54 -20.59 1.52
N PHE A 15 87.09 -21.72 2.07
CA PHE A 15 86.23 -22.67 1.36
C PHE A 15 84.78 -22.16 1.19
N LEU A 16 84.28 -21.32 2.11
CA LEU A 16 82.93 -20.73 2.01
C LEU A 16 82.80 -19.68 0.89
N THR A 17 83.92 -19.08 0.44
CA THR A 17 83.94 -18.14 -0.69
C THR A 17 84.16 -18.83 -2.05
N ALA A 18 84.35 -20.14 -2.09
CA ALA A 18 84.61 -20.89 -3.33
C ALA A 18 83.33 -21.41 -4.03
N CYS A 19 82.14 -21.19 -3.44
CA CYS A 19 80.85 -21.48 -4.09
C CYS A 19 80.21 -20.27 -4.80
N THR A 20 80.97 -19.19 -5.06
CA THR A 20 80.55 -18.13 -5.99
C THR A 20 81.17 -18.35 -7.36
N ASN A 21 80.48 -19.13 -8.19
CA ASN A 21 80.72 -19.14 -9.63
C ASN A 21 80.36 -17.77 -10.19
N ASN A 22 81.39 -16.97 -10.47
CA ASN A 22 81.29 -15.74 -11.22
C ASN A 22 80.97 -16.05 -12.69
N SER A 23 79.69 -16.03 -13.04
CA SER A 23 79.27 -15.62 -14.37
C SER A 23 78.38 -14.38 -14.24
N SER A 24 79.02 -13.24 -14.54
CA SER A 24 78.46 -12.01 -15.11
C SER A 24 77.55 -11.13 -14.24
N SER A 25 78.16 -10.00 -13.89
CA SER A 25 77.59 -8.65 -14.03
C SER A 25 76.58 -8.20 -12.97
N GLY A 26 77.05 -7.24 -12.16
CA GLY A 26 76.18 -6.27 -11.51
C GLY A 26 75.31 -5.51 -12.52
N ASN A 27 74.23 -4.93 -11.99
CA ASN A 27 73.23 -4.11 -12.68
C ASN A 27 72.09 -4.86 -13.39
N GLY A 28 71.27 -5.63 -12.65
CA GLY A 28 70.13 -6.36 -13.23
C GLY A 28 68.83 -6.41 -12.44
N GLN A 29 68.74 -5.84 -11.23
CA GLN A 29 67.57 -6.06 -10.37
C GLN A 29 66.41 -5.06 -10.60
N GLU A 30 66.69 -3.85 -11.08
CA GLU A 30 65.66 -2.86 -11.44
C GLU A 30 65.10 -3.10 -12.86
N GLY A 31 65.94 -3.51 -13.81
CA GLY A 31 65.51 -3.83 -15.18
C GLY A 31 64.62 -5.08 -15.29
N ASN A 32 64.75 -6.03 -14.34
CA ASN A 32 63.92 -7.24 -14.32
C ASN A 32 62.54 -6.99 -13.72
N TYR A 33 62.39 -6.04 -12.79
CA TYR A 33 61.09 -5.70 -12.22
C TYR A 33 60.20 -4.98 -13.25
N ASP A 34 60.75 -4.00 -13.97
CA ASP A 34 60.01 -3.32 -15.05
C ASP A 34 59.71 -4.27 -16.22
N SER A 35 60.63 -5.18 -16.55
CA SER A 35 60.39 -6.21 -17.58
C SER A 35 59.33 -7.21 -17.14
N THR A 36 59.34 -7.64 -15.88
CA THR A 36 58.32 -8.55 -15.32
C THR A 36 56.97 -7.84 -15.20
N LYS A 37 56.93 -6.57 -14.79
CA LYS A 37 55.71 -5.75 -14.74
C LYS A 37 55.10 -5.58 -16.12
N LYS A 38 55.94 -5.31 -17.13
CA LYS A 38 55.50 -5.22 -18.53
C LYS A 38 54.96 -6.55 -19.02
N MET A 39 55.65 -7.66 -18.74
CA MET A 39 55.20 -9.01 -19.09
C MET A 39 53.86 -9.36 -18.43
N VAL A 40 53.67 -9.07 -17.14
CA VAL A 40 52.40 -9.31 -16.42
C VAL A 40 51.29 -8.41 -16.97
N THR A 41 51.58 -7.14 -17.25
CA THR A 41 50.62 -6.20 -17.84
C THR A 41 50.19 -6.64 -19.25
N ASP A 42 51.13 -7.15 -20.04
CA ASP A 42 50.86 -7.65 -21.39
C ASP A 42 50.08 -8.97 -21.34
N ILE A 43 50.34 -9.86 -20.38
CA ILE A 43 49.51 -11.06 -20.12
C ILE A 43 48.08 -10.67 -19.72
N LEU A 44 47.90 -9.71 -18.80
CA LEU A 44 46.57 -9.26 -18.38
C LEU A 44 45.79 -8.58 -19.52
N LYS A 45 46.49 -7.89 -20.43
CA LYS A 45 45.88 -7.26 -21.61
C LYS A 45 45.70 -8.21 -22.79
N SER A 46 46.40 -9.35 -22.79
CA SER A 46 46.28 -10.37 -23.82
C SER A 46 44.88 -10.99 -23.84
N GLU A 47 44.49 -11.55 -24.97
CA GLU A 47 43.20 -12.22 -25.13
C GLU A 47 43.05 -13.41 -24.18
N ASP A 48 44.15 -14.12 -23.89
CA ASP A 48 44.16 -15.23 -22.92
C ASP A 48 43.95 -14.73 -21.48
N GLY A 49 44.55 -13.58 -21.11
CA GLY A 49 44.34 -12.95 -19.81
C GLY A 49 42.90 -12.45 -19.61
N LYS A 50 42.32 -11.81 -20.63
CA LYS A 50 40.90 -11.42 -20.61
C LYS A 50 39.99 -12.64 -20.50
N LYS A 51 40.28 -13.70 -21.25
CA LYS A 51 39.48 -14.94 -21.23
C LYS A 51 39.55 -15.63 -19.87
N ALA A 52 40.73 -15.71 -19.26
CA ALA A 52 40.89 -16.26 -17.92
C ALA A 52 40.14 -15.45 -16.85
N ILE A 53 40.14 -14.12 -16.96
CA ILE A 53 39.35 -13.25 -16.06
C ILE A 53 37.84 -13.50 -16.25
N VAL A 54 37.37 -13.61 -17.51
CA VAL A 54 35.96 -13.90 -17.80
C VAL A 54 35.54 -15.29 -17.30
N GLU A 55 36.43 -16.28 -17.39
CA GLU A 55 36.19 -17.64 -16.88
C GLU A 55 36.08 -17.67 -15.36
N VAL A 56 36.97 -16.95 -14.66
CA VAL A 56 36.92 -16.80 -13.20
C VAL A 56 35.70 -15.99 -12.75
N LEU A 57 35.34 -14.91 -13.47
CA LEU A 57 34.11 -14.14 -13.22
C LEU A 57 32.83 -14.88 -13.61
N GLY A 58 32.94 -15.93 -14.43
CA GLY A 58 31.83 -16.82 -14.78
C GLY A 58 31.54 -17.87 -13.72
N ASP A 59 32.44 -18.08 -12.76
CA ASP A 59 32.27 -19.02 -11.67
C ASP A 59 31.27 -18.48 -10.63
N GLU A 60 30.28 -19.32 -10.28
CA GLU A 60 29.15 -18.95 -9.42
C GLU A 60 29.61 -18.46 -8.03
N SER A 61 30.71 -19.00 -7.50
CA SER A 61 31.27 -18.59 -6.20
C SER A 61 31.91 -17.20 -6.25
N THR A 62 32.50 -16.84 -7.39
CA THR A 62 33.11 -15.52 -7.61
C THR A 62 32.04 -14.47 -7.92
N GLN A 63 31.00 -14.82 -8.67
CA GLN A 63 29.86 -13.94 -8.96
C GLN A 63 29.11 -13.54 -7.69
N GLN A 64 28.84 -14.49 -6.79
CA GLN A 64 28.17 -14.20 -5.52
C GLN A 64 28.99 -13.25 -4.65
N MET A 65 30.33 -13.36 -4.65
CA MET A 65 31.18 -12.49 -3.84
C MET A 65 31.29 -11.05 -4.38
N TYR A 66 31.16 -10.86 -5.70
CA TYR A 66 31.22 -9.55 -6.37
C TYR A 66 29.84 -8.85 -6.45
N VAL A 67 28.79 -9.58 -6.81
CA VAL A 67 27.43 -9.03 -7.01
C VAL A 67 26.75 -8.65 -5.69
N ILE A 68 27.10 -9.31 -4.59
CA ILE A 68 26.49 -9.06 -3.27
C ILE A 68 27.16 -7.88 -2.53
N ASN A 69 28.33 -7.43 -2.97
CA ASN A 69 29.08 -6.37 -2.27
C ASN A 69 29.35 -5.18 -3.20
N ASP A 70 28.35 -4.34 -3.43
CA ASP A 70 28.63 -3.06 -4.07
C ASP A 70 27.60 -1.99 -3.74
N GLN A 71 28.05 -0.93 -3.07
CA GLN A 71 27.32 0.32 -2.95
C GLN A 71 26.84 0.83 -4.33
N LEU A 72 27.57 0.49 -5.40
CA LEU A 72 27.18 0.75 -6.79
C LEU A 72 25.91 0.01 -7.21
N VAL A 73 25.72 -1.25 -6.83
CA VAL A 73 24.50 -2.01 -7.16
C VAL A 73 23.30 -1.40 -6.43
N ARG A 74 23.45 -1.09 -5.15
CA ARG A 74 22.39 -0.41 -4.38
C ARG A 74 22.06 0.95 -4.98
N GLN A 75 23.07 1.75 -5.32
CA GLN A 75 22.89 3.06 -5.94
C GLN A 75 22.25 2.96 -7.33
N ALA A 76 22.63 1.96 -8.13
CA ALA A 76 22.04 1.72 -9.45
C ALA A 76 20.57 1.30 -9.35
N VAL A 77 20.24 0.41 -8.41
CA VAL A 77 18.85 0.02 -8.13
C VAL A 77 18.04 1.22 -7.63
N GLU A 78 18.58 1.98 -6.69
CA GLU A 78 17.91 3.18 -6.17
C GLU A 78 17.69 4.22 -7.26
N GLN A 79 18.71 4.53 -8.07
CA GLN A 79 18.58 5.43 -9.22
C GLN A 79 17.57 4.90 -10.23
N SER A 80 17.62 3.61 -10.58
CA SER A 80 16.69 3.03 -11.54
C SER A 80 15.24 3.04 -11.07
N LEU A 81 14.99 2.89 -9.76
CA LEU A 81 13.64 2.89 -9.20
C LEU A 81 13.12 4.29 -8.89
N THR A 82 14.00 5.25 -8.60
CA THR A 82 13.63 6.63 -8.23
C THR A 82 13.65 7.60 -9.41
N ALA A 83 14.33 7.25 -10.50
CA ALA A 83 14.36 8.05 -11.71
C ALA A 83 12.98 8.05 -12.41
N GLU A 84 12.76 9.04 -13.27
CA GLU A 84 11.49 9.19 -14.00
C GLU A 84 11.25 8.00 -14.94
N GLU A 85 12.32 7.41 -15.46
CA GLU A 85 12.33 6.18 -16.22
C GLU A 85 11.79 4.99 -15.41
N GLY A 86 12.06 4.95 -14.10
CA GLY A 86 11.53 3.95 -13.17
C GLY A 86 10.02 4.06 -13.01
N LYS A 87 9.46 5.27 -12.97
CA LYS A 87 8.00 5.48 -13.00
C LYS A 87 7.39 4.97 -14.30
N GLY A 88 8.07 5.21 -15.43
CA GLY A 88 7.68 4.66 -16.74
C GLY A 88 7.66 3.13 -16.75
N PHE A 89 8.69 2.50 -16.17
CA PHE A 89 8.73 1.04 -15.99
C PHE A 89 7.52 0.53 -15.19
N TRP A 90 7.26 1.10 -14.01
CA TRP A 90 6.12 0.69 -13.19
C TRP A 90 4.79 0.93 -13.91
N SER A 91 4.61 2.08 -14.57
CA SER A 91 3.41 2.37 -15.35
C SER A 91 3.17 1.33 -16.43
N ASN A 92 4.22 0.87 -17.13
CA ASN A 92 4.11 -0.18 -18.14
C ASN A 92 3.82 -1.54 -17.51
N MET A 93 4.46 -1.89 -16.38
CA MET A 93 4.18 -3.15 -15.67
C MET A 93 2.73 -3.21 -15.17
N PHE A 94 2.15 -2.08 -14.72
CA PHE A 94 0.73 -2.03 -14.35
C PHE A 94 -0.24 -2.12 -15.54
N THR A 95 0.24 -2.15 -16.78
CA THR A 95 -0.57 -2.53 -17.96
C THR A 95 -0.51 -4.02 -18.27
N ASP A 96 0.48 -4.73 -17.74
CA ASP A 96 0.63 -6.17 -17.92
C ASP A 96 -0.31 -6.94 -16.99
N THR A 97 -1.15 -7.80 -17.57
CA THR A 97 -2.21 -8.48 -16.81
C THR A 97 -1.66 -9.55 -15.86
N GLU A 98 -0.60 -10.26 -16.24
CA GLU A 98 0.01 -11.28 -15.38
C GLU A 98 0.67 -10.63 -14.17
N PHE A 99 1.42 -9.56 -14.38
CA PHE A 99 2.02 -8.77 -13.31
C PHE A 99 0.96 -8.19 -12.38
N VAL A 100 -0.08 -7.53 -12.90
CA VAL A 100 -1.15 -6.94 -12.07
C VAL A 100 -1.87 -8.01 -11.26
N THR A 101 -2.11 -9.19 -11.83
CA THR A 101 -2.74 -10.31 -11.11
C THR A 101 -1.86 -10.77 -9.97
N ALA A 102 -0.60 -11.11 -10.24
CA ALA A 102 0.34 -11.57 -9.21
C ALA A 102 0.58 -10.51 -8.12
N PHE A 103 0.68 -9.24 -8.52
CA PHE A 103 0.82 -8.12 -7.59
C PHE A 103 -0.41 -7.97 -6.69
N SER A 104 -1.61 -8.04 -7.27
CA SER A 104 -2.87 -7.93 -6.53
C SER A 104 -3.06 -9.09 -5.56
N GLU A 105 -2.78 -10.32 -5.99
CA GLU A 105 -2.85 -11.52 -5.14
C GLU A 105 -1.87 -11.44 -3.96
N ALA A 106 -0.65 -10.96 -4.19
CA ALA A 106 0.35 -10.79 -3.14
C ALA A 106 -0.01 -9.69 -2.13
N MET A 107 -0.82 -8.71 -2.53
CA MET A 107 -1.17 -7.54 -1.73
C MET A 107 -2.56 -7.62 -1.08
N ILE A 108 -3.40 -8.58 -1.47
CA ILE A 108 -4.83 -8.58 -1.10
C ILE A 108 -5.05 -8.59 0.41
N ALA A 109 -4.27 -9.37 1.16
CA ALA A 109 -4.41 -9.50 2.61
C ALA A 109 -4.07 -8.19 3.33
N GLN A 110 -3.01 -7.52 2.91
CA GLN A 110 -2.57 -6.23 3.44
C GLN A 110 -3.54 -5.13 3.04
N HIS A 111 -4.09 -5.20 1.83
CA HIS A 111 -5.10 -4.27 1.36
C HIS A 111 -6.40 -4.39 2.16
N GLU A 112 -6.85 -5.61 2.44
CA GLU A 112 -8.01 -5.88 3.30
C GLU A 112 -7.80 -5.34 4.73
N ASP A 113 -6.64 -5.57 5.31
CA ASP A 113 -6.28 -5.04 6.64
C ASP A 113 -6.30 -3.50 6.66
N VAL A 114 -5.73 -2.86 5.65
CA VAL A 114 -5.78 -1.39 5.51
C VAL A 114 -7.22 -0.89 5.38
N LEU A 115 -8.03 -1.48 4.49
CA LEU A 115 -9.43 -1.09 4.31
C LEU A 115 -10.24 -1.30 5.59
N THR A 116 -10.04 -2.41 6.29
CA THR A 116 -10.73 -2.73 7.55
C THR A 116 -10.40 -1.70 8.64
N ARG A 117 -9.13 -1.32 8.76
CA ARG A 117 -8.74 -0.25 9.70
C ARG A 117 -9.29 1.10 9.30
N LEU A 118 -9.28 1.43 8.00
CA LEU A 118 -9.85 2.68 7.48
C LEU A 118 -11.35 2.79 7.77
N MET A 119 -12.11 1.68 7.76
CA MET A 119 -13.52 1.73 8.16
C MET A 119 -13.74 2.24 9.59
N SER A 120 -12.74 2.14 10.46
CA SER A 120 -12.78 2.66 11.84
C SER A 120 -12.27 4.10 11.95
N ASP A 121 -11.69 4.65 10.88
CA ASP A 121 -11.17 6.02 10.84
C ASP A 121 -12.28 7.03 10.53
N SER A 122 -12.32 8.13 11.28
CA SER A 122 -13.38 9.13 11.16
C SER A 122 -13.39 9.86 9.81
N ALA A 123 -12.22 10.13 9.23
CA ALA A 123 -12.13 10.84 7.95
C ALA A 123 -12.55 9.93 6.78
N TYR A 124 -12.24 8.63 6.87
CA TYR A 124 -12.74 7.66 5.90
C TYR A 124 -14.26 7.46 6.03
N GLN A 125 -14.80 7.39 7.26
CA GLN A 125 -16.25 7.32 7.49
C GLN A 125 -16.99 8.52 6.92
N GLU A 126 -16.45 9.74 7.07
CA GLU A 126 -17.03 10.95 6.47
C GLU A 126 -17.13 10.84 4.94
N LYS A 127 -16.06 10.39 4.28
CA LYS A 127 -16.07 10.13 2.83
C LYS A 127 -17.07 9.04 2.43
N MET A 128 -17.25 8.02 3.27
CA MET A 128 -18.26 6.98 3.04
C MET A 128 -19.69 7.54 3.17
N LEU A 129 -19.93 8.46 4.10
CA LEU A 129 -21.23 9.15 4.22
C LEU A 129 -21.49 10.05 3.01
N GLU A 130 -20.48 10.75 2.50
CA GLU A 130 -20.59 11.49 1.24
C GLU A 130 -20.98 10.57 0.08
N LEU A 131 -20.38 9.37 0.01
CA LEU A 131 -20.74 8.36 -1.00
C LEU A 131 -22.19 7.88 -0.83
N PHE A 132 -22.65 7.65 0.40
CA PHE A 132 -24.04 7.24 0.67
C PHE A 132 -25.06 8.33 0.31
N ASN A 133 -24.67 9.61 0.33
CA ASN A 133 -25.52 10.72 -0.07
C ASN A 133 -25.68 10.85 -1.61
N ASN A 134 -25.09 9.95 -2.39
CA ASN A 134 -25.26 9.93 -3.84
C ASN A 134 -26.74 9.62 -4.21
N PRO A 135 -27.34 10.35 -5.18
CA PRO A 135 -28.70 10.09 -5.66
C PRO A 135 -29.02 8.63 -6.02
N GLU A 136 -28.06 7.88 -6.59
CA GLU A 136 -28.25 6.47 -6.98
C GLU A 136 -28.47 5.58 -5.75
N VAL A 137 -27.72 5.84 -4.68
CA VAL A 137 -27.89 5.15 -3.40
C VAL A 137 -29.25 5.51 -2.80
N HIS A 138 -29.63 6.78 -2.84
CA HIS A 138 -30.94 7.22 -2.39
C HIS A 138 -32.06 6.54 -3.19
N ASP A 139 -31.92 6.36 -4.50
CA ASP A 139 -32.88 5.65 -5.33
C ASP A 139 -33.02 4.19 -4.96
N GLN A 140 -31.90 3.52 -4.70
CA GLN A 140 -31.91 2.16 -4.19
C GLN A 140 -32.63 2.07 -2.84
N ILE A 141 -32.33 2.97 -1.90
CA ILE A 141 -33.01 3.02 -0.59
C ILE A 141 -34.51 3.30 -0.78
N ARG A 142 -34.90 4.23 -1.64
CA ARG A 142 -36.31 4.51 -1.97
C ARG A 142 -37.01 3.29 -2.56
N GLY A 143 -36.32 2.51 -3.38
CA GLY A 143 -36.81 1.23 -3.89
C GLY A 143 -37.09 0.24 -2.76
N GLN A 144 -36.15 0.11 -1.81
CA GLN A 144 -36.31 -0.78 -0.65
C GLN A 144 -37.45 -0.35 0.27
N LEU A 145 -37.63 0.95 0.52
CA LEU A 145 -38.77 1.47 1.30
C LEU A 145 -40.13 1.20 0.64
N LYS A 146 -40.16 1.01 -0.68
CA LYS A 146 -41.37 0.65 -1.44
C LYS A 146 -41.53 -0.87 -1.60
N SER A 147 -40.57 -1.67 -1.12
CA SER A 147 -40.62 -3.13 -1.21
C SER A 147 -41.79 -3.69 -0.39
N GLN A 148 -42.27 -4.87 -0.79
CA GLN A 148 -43.36 -5.54 -0.07
C GLN A 148 -42.97 -5.88 1.37
N GLN A 149 -41.70 -6.23 1.61
CA GLN A 149 -41.19 -6.53 2.95
C GLN A 149 -41.28 -5.31 3.87
N PHE A 150 -40.84 -4.14 3.38
CA PHE A 150 -40.91 -2.91 4.15
C PHE A 150 -42.36 -2.47 4.38
N LYS A 151 -43.25 -2.64 3.39
CA LYS A 151 -44.68 -2.34 3.54
C LYS A 151 -45.35 -3.19 4.62
N THR A 152 -45.06 -4.48 4.69
CA THR A 152 -45.62 -5.36 5.74
C THR A 152 -45.16 -4.91 7.13
N HIS A 153 -43.86 -4.62 7.31
CA HIS A 153 -43.38 -4.08 8.58
C HIS A 153 -44.00 -2.71 8.92
N LEU A 154 -44.20 -1.87 7.91
CA LEU A 154 -44.86 -0.58 8.07
C LEU A 154 -46.33 -0.73 8.46
N GLU A 155 -47.06 -1.67 7.86
CA GLU A 155 -48.45 -1.99 8.21
C GLU A 155 -48.56 -2.46 9.66
N GLU A 156 -47.69 -3.36 10.11
CA GLU A 156 -47.62 -3.80 11.51
C GLU A 156 -47.35 -2.63 12.46
N THR A 157 -46.35 -1.80 12.16
CA THR A 157 -46.01 -0.62 12.97
C THR A 157 -47.17 0.39 13.04
N ILE A 158 -47.89 0.57 11.92
CA ILE A 158 -49.09 1.41 11.89
C ILE A 158 -50.20 0.81 12.77
N GLN A 159 -50.45 -0.50 12.68
CA GLN A 159 -51.46 -1.17 13.51
C GLN A 159 -51.12 -1.05 15.00
N GLU A 160 -49.87 -1.24 15.39
CA GLU A 160 -49.39 -1.03 16.76
C GLU A 160 -49.56 0.42 17.22
N THR A 161 -49.25 1.39 16.35
CA THR A 161 -49.42 2.81 16.65
C THR A 161 -50.90 3.16 16.85
N LEU A 162 -51.78 2.65 16.00
CA LEU A 162 -53.23 2.86 16.09
C LEU A 162 -53.83 2.22 17.34
N ALA A 163 -53.33 1.06 17.75
CA ALA A 163 -53.71 0.38 18.98
C ALA A 163 -53.09 1.01 20.24
N SER A 164 -52.27 2.06 20.10
CA SER A 164 -51.66 2.69 21.27
C SER A 164 -52.71 3.51 22.05
N PRO A 165 -52.76 3.38 23.39
CA PRO A 165 -53.73 4.12 24.21
C PRO A 165 -53.64 5.65 24.04
N LEU A 166 -52.43 6.16 23.74
CA LEU A 166 -52.20 7.58 23.49
C LEU A 166 -52.86 8.02 22.17
N PHE A 167 -52.81 7.18 21.14
CA PHE A 167 -53.48 7.46 19.86
C PHE A 167 -55.00 7.35 20.02
N GLU A 168 -55.49 6.30 20.66
CA GLU A 168 -56.92 6.12 20.94
C GLU A 168 -57.52 7.30 21.72
N ALA A 169 -56.80 7.79 22.74
CA ALA A 169 -57.21 8.95 23.52
C ALA A 169 -57.28 10.22 22.66
N LYS A 170 -56.26 10.47 21.81
CA LYS A 170 -56.27 11.61 20.87
C LYS A 170 -57.40 11.53 19.86
N VAL A 171 -57.66 10.36 19.30
CA VAL A 171 -58.78 10.15 18.36
C VAL A 171 -60.11 10.39 19.07
N SER A 172 -60.28 9.86 20.28
CA SER A 172 -61.49 10.07 21.08
C SER A 172 -61.72 11.55 21.40
N GLU A 173 -60.65 12.28 21.77
CA GLU A 173 -60.71 13.72 22.02
C GLU A 173 -61.11 14.51 20.77
N ILE A 174 -60.56 14.16 19.60
CA ILE A 174 -60.91 14.78 18.31
C ILE A 174 -62.39 14.51 17.96
N ILE A 175 -62.87 13.29 18.16
CA ILE A 175 -64.28 12.93 17.90
C ILE A 175 -65.20 13.74 18.80
N ILE A 176 -64.90 13.83 20.10
CA ILE A 176 -65.71 14.59 21.06
C ILE A 176 -65.75 16.08 20.70
N ARG A 177 -64.58 16.67 20.38
CA ARG A 177 -64.49 18.08 19.98
C ARG A 177 -65.31 18.36 18.72
N ASN A 178 -65.17 17.54 17.68
CA ASN A 178 -65.91 17.73 16.44
C ASN A 178 -67.42 17.52 16.63
N ALA A 179 -67.82 16.58 17.50
CA ALA A 179 -69.23 16.39 17.84
C ALA A 179 -69.79 17.61 18.59
N GLN A 180 -69.03 18.23 19.49
CA GLN A 180 -69.41 19.48 20.15
C GLN A 180 -69.58 20.63 19.16
N THR A 181 -68.63 20.80 18.23
CA THR A 181 -68.72 21.84 17.20
C THR A 181 -69.94 21.65 16.29
N LEU A 182 -70.28 20.41 15.91
CA LEU A 182 -71.49 20.12 15.10
C LEU A 182 -72.80 20.38 15.86
N LEU A 183 -72.80 20.22 17.19
CA LEU A 183 -73.95 20.55 18.03
C LEU A 183 -74.10 22.06 18.19
N GLU A 184 -73.00 22.79 18.37
CA GLU A 184 -72.98 24.26 18.41
C GLU A 184 -73.37 24.90 17.06
N GLU A 185 -72.95 24.29 15.94
CA GLU A 185 -73.39 24.70 14.58
C GLU A 185 -74.87 24.37 14.30
N LYS A 186 -75.43 23.34 14.95
CA LYS A 186 -76.86 23.03 14.85
C LYS A 186 -77.73 23.96 15.69
N ASP A 187 -77.30 24.32 16.90
CA ASP A 187 -78.05 25.25 17.75
C ASP A 187 -78.13 26.66 17.12
N THR A 188 -77.09 27.08 16.39
CA THR A 188 -77.10 28.34 15.63
C THR A 188 -77.96 28.33 14.37
N GLN A 189 -78.41 27.16 13.89
CA GLN A 189 -79.33 27.04 12.74
C GLN A 189 -80.80 26.82 13.15
N SER A 190 -81.07 26.46 14.42
CA SER A 190 -82.42 26.29 14.97
C SER A 190 -83.02 27.55 15.60
N GLU A 191 -82.25 28.63 15.82
CA GLU A 191 -82.77 29.90 16.34
C GLU A 191 -83.40 30.84 15.28
N GLN A 192 -83.50 30.45 14.00
CA GLN A 192 -84.08 31.31 12.95
C GLN A 192 -85.46 30.87 12.43
N THR A 193 -86.15 29.93 13.11
CA THR A 193 -87.45 29.43 12.62
C THR A 193 -88.53 29.21 13.69
N ASP A 194 -88.48 29.89 14.83
CA ASP A 194 -89.60 29.89 15.78
C ASP A 194 -89.75 31.25 16.47
N GLY A 195 -90.62 32.11 15.93
CA GLY A 195 -90.96 33.39 16.55
C GLY A 195 -91.60 34.39 15.59
N GLY A 196 -92.89 34.21 15.26
CA GLY A 196 -93.67 35.31 14.67
C GLY A 196 -94.98 34.97 13.98
N THR A 197 -95.98 34.46 14.71
CA THR A 197 -97.43 34.46 14.37
C THR A 197 -98.14 34.28 15.73
N ASP A 198 -99.01 35.11 16.27
CA ASP A 198 -99.93 36.17 15.82
C ASP A 198 -100.09 37.21 16.96
N ASP A 199 -100.47 38.44 16.61
CA ASP A 199 -101.45 39.31 17.33
C ASP A 199 -101.46 40.65 16.56
N GLU A 200 -102.48 40.89 15.72
CA GLU A 200 -103.78 41.48 16.03
C GLU A 200 -103.83 42.97 15.61
N GLU A 201 -104.82 43.25 14.75
CA GLU A 201 -105.64 44.45 14.69
C GLU A 201 -105.07 45.79 15.20
N ASN A 202 -104.87 46.76 14.30
CA ASN A 202 -105.72 47.96 14.18
C ASN A 202 -105.14 48.98 13.17
N GLU A 203 -106.09 49.58 12.43
CA GLU A 203 -106.02 50.81 11.60
C GLU A 203 -105.20 50.83 10.29
#